data_AF-A0A1I1YS60-F1
#
_entry.id   AF-A0A1I1YS60-F1
#
_cell.length_a   1.000
_cell.length_b   1.000
_cell.length_c   1.000
_cell.angle_alpha   90.00
_cell.angle_beta   90.00
_cell.angle_gamma   90.00
#
_symmetry.space_group_name_H-M   'P 1'
#
loop_
_entity.id
_entity.type
_entity.pdbx_description
1 polymer ?
#
loop_
_entity_poly.entity_id
_entity_poly.type
_entity_poly.pdbx_seq_one_letter_code
_entity_poly.pdbx_strand_id
1 'polypeptide(L)'
;MHGLLRLVACLALTACADRTPPEDDSDSDGSTAPPVGTTAAPDDPTGDDSASGDTASGDSTAGDTGGGVPGVHAGACKPVEGNTCPMGHTCCSDDPATIQGLLPNYFDPGTIDDEIGTPLFSADNNDFSDWGFCIETGGFPSPLSNGCPVPCDPRWTLEQRVDICGGSQCCPFTAVDPGKDCILDPDTGRWRTVNGGDILLKRTEWGDAHATNQDPQLESCKLLAGGDQNALTDCVRQLGVADRRGYCFSGECPCVEDLCDQKNPDWVPRCP
;
A
#
# COMPACT_ATOMS: atom_id res chain seq x y z
N MET A 1 39.01 35.77 18.82
CA MET A 1 37.56 35.99 18.67
C MET A 1 36.93 34.60 18.65
N HIS A 2 36.85 33.85 19.75
CA HIS A 2 35.86 33.89 20.86
C HIS A 2 34.39 33.84 20.42
N GLY A 3 33.73 32.71 20.73
CA GLY A 3 32.28 32.49 20.74
C GLY A 3 31.79 31.61 19.58
N LEU A 4 31.01 30.54 19.74
CA LEU A 4 30.11 30.18 20.83
C LEU A 4 29.88 28.66 20.81
N LEU A 5 30.11 28.02 21.95
CA LEU A 5 29.77 26.64 22.27
C LEU A 5 28.28 26.61 22.67
N ARG A 6 27.43 25.81 22.01
CA ARG A 6 26.08 25.49 22.51
C ARG A 6 26.06 24.06 23.02
N LEU A 7 26.30 23.96 24.33
CA LEU A 7 25.97 22.83 25.17
C LEU A 7 24.48 22.95 25.50
N VAL A 8 23.65 21.97 25.10
CA VAL A 8 22.32 21.78 25.70
C VAL A 8 22.32 20.39 26.29
N ALA A 9 22.55 20.34 27.59
CA ALA A 9 22.29 19.20 28.44
C ALA A 9 20.85 19.32 28.95
N CYS A 10 20.02 18.33 28.68
CA CYS A 10 18.82 18.06 29.46
C CYS A 10 18.90 16.61 29.95
N LEU A 11 19.27 16.48 31.23
CA LEU A 11 19.17 15.28 32.03
C LEU A 11 17.82 15.31 32.76
N ALA A 12 17.02 14.24 32.65
CA ALA A 12 16.13 13.69 33.69
C ALA A 12 15.43 12.45 33.10
N LEU A 13 15.89 11.22 33.34
CA LEU A 13 15.49 10.35 34.47
C LEU A 13 13.98 10.38 34.77
N THR A 14 13.24 9.41 34.25
CA THR A 14 12.14 8.76 34.99
C THR A 14 12.04 7.30 34.54
N ALA A 15 12.41 6.40 35.46
CA ALA A 15 12.21 4.97 35.35
C ALA A 15 10.73 4.63 35.64
N CYS A 16 10.11 3.83 34.78
CA CYS A 16 8.85 3.15 35.08
C CYS A 16 8.96 1.67 34.68
N ALA A 17 9.27 0.87 35.69
CA ALA A 17 8.81 -0.48 35.99
C ALA A 17 8.49 -1.47 34.84
N ASP A 18 9.34 -2.50 34.78
CA ASP A 18 9.00 -3.87 34.36
C ASP A 18 7.64 -4.34 34.90
N ARG A 19 6.81 -4.83 33.97
CA ARG A 19 5.71 -5.76 34.27
C ARG A 19 5.72 -6.85 33.21
N THR A 20 6.36 -7.97 33.54
CA THR A 20 6.15 -9.26 32.88
C THR A 20 4.75 -9.78 33.19
N PRO A 21 3.90 -10.08 32.19
CA PRO A 21 2.72 -10.90 32.39
C PRO A 21 3.11 -12.40 32.50
N PRO A 22 2.33 -13.20 33.25
CA PRO A 22 2.60 -14.61 33.46
C PRO A 22 2.30 -15.45 32.22
N GLU A 23 3.08 -16.53 32.09
CA GLU A 23 2.90 -17.64 31.16
C GLU A 23 1.60 -18.38 31.52
N ASP A 24 0.62 -18.37 30.61
CA ASP A 24 -0.52 -19.28 30.67
C ASP A 24 -0.28 -20.44 29.69
N ASP A 25 0.20 -21.55 30.25
CA ASP A 25 0.13 -22.87 29.67
C ASP A 25 -1.34 -23.30 29.58
N SER A 26 -1.84 -23.55 28.37
CA SER A 26 -3.09 -24.28 28.18
C SER A 26 -3.00 -25.15 26.94
N ASP A 27 -2.50 -26.36 27.17
CA ASP A 27 -2.80 -27.54 26.38
C ASP A 27 -4.32 -27.69 26.19
N SER A 28 -4.75 -27.87 24.95
CA SER A 28 -6.07 -28.42 24.65
C SER A 28 -5.95 -29.37 23.47
N ASP A 29 -5.79 -30.64 23.84
CA ASP A 29 -6.01 -31.82 23.02
C ASP A 29 -7.39 -31.81 22.35
N GLY A 30 -7.38 -32.22 21.08
CA GLY A 30 -8.33 -33.22 20.59
C GLY A 30 -9.78 -32.78 20.37
N SER A 31 -10.11 -32.52 19.10
CA SER A 31 -11.44 -32.92 18.63
C SER A 31 -11.41 -33.35 17.17
N THR A 32 -11.59 -34.65 17.01
CA THR A 32 -11.72 -35.43 15.78
C THR A 32 -12.96 -35.01 15.00
N ALA A 33 -12.81 -34.60 13.74
CA ALA A 33 -13.92 -34.43 12.81
C ALA A 33 -14.19 -35.76 12.04
N PRO A 34 -15.46 -36.18 11.86
CA PRO A 34 -15.81 -37.34 11.06
C PRO A 34 -15.78 -37.04 9.54
N PRO A 35 -15.67 -38.08 8.69
CA PRO A 35 -15.44 -37.93 7.25
C PRO A 35 -16.71 -37.47 6.50
N VAL A 36 -16.53 -36.49 5.61
CA VAL A 36 -17.53 -36.08 4.62
C VAL A 36 -17.45 -37.04 3.44
N GLY A 37 -18.56 -37.72 3.15
CA GLY A 37 -18.71 -38.58 1.99
C GLY A 37 -18.86 -37.77 0.70
N THR A 38 -18.06 -38.11 -0.31
CA THR A 38 -18.20 -37.58 -1.67
C THR A 38 -18.86 -38.66 -2.54
N THR A 39 -20.12 -38.43 -2.90
CA THR A 39 -20.81 -39.17 -3.97
C THR A 39 -20.38 -38.60 -5.33
N ALA A 40 -19.91 -39.51 -6.19
CA ALA A 40 -19.64 -39.27 -7.59
C ALA A 40 -20.94 -39.11 -8.41
N ALA A 41 -20.87 -38.30 -9.46
CA ALA A 41 -21.75 -38.37 -10.62
C ALA A 41 -20.99 -37.85 -11.86
N PRO A 42 -21.39 -38.26 -13.09
CA PRO A 42 -20.47 -38.58 -14.18
C PRO A 42 -20.39 -37.57 -15.33
N ASP A 43 -19.34 -37.79 -16.14
CA ASP A 43 -19.06 -37.48 -17.56
C ASP A 43 -20.10 -36.72 -18.43
N ASP A 44 -19.59 -35.67 -19.11
CA ASP A 44 -19.57 -35.35 -20.58
C ASP A 44 -20.88 -35.48 -21.41
N PRO A 45 -21.16 -34.73 -22.53
CA PRO A 45 -20.18 -34.14 -23.46
C PRO A 45 -20.49 -32.83 -24.21
N THR A 46 -19.43 -32.31 -24.85
CA THR A 46 -19.35 -31.61 -26.17
C THR A 46 -20.38 -30.54 -26.55
N GLY A 47 -19.86 -29.35 -26.90
CA GLY A 47 -20.54 -28.36 -27.73
C GLY A 47 -19.56 -27.33 -28.28
N ASP A 48 -19.06 -27.58 -29.50
CA ASP A 48 -18.49 -26.57 -30.39
C ASP A 48 -19.52 -25.45 -30.63
N ASP A 49 -19.09 -24.19 -30.65
CA ASP A 49 -19.55 -23.23 -31.66
C ASP A 49 -18.57 -22.07 -31.83
N SER A 50 -18.11 -21.93 -33.07
CA SER A 50 -17.30 -20.84 -33.62
C SER A 50 -18.19 -19.64 -33.99
N ALA A 51 -17.77 -18.41 -33.64
CA ALA A 51 -17.99 -17.16 -34.40
C ALA A 51 -17.36 -16.00 -33.61
N SER A 52 -16.29 -15.36 -34.10
CA SER A 52 -16.30 -14.21 -35.02
C SER A 52 -16.62 -12.87 -34.35
N GLY A 53 -15.59 -12.00 -34.31
CA GLY A 53 -15.69 -10.55 -34.48
C GLY A 53 -16.29 -9.74 -33.32
N ASP A 54 -15.50 -8.89 -32.68
CA ASP A 54 -15.54 -7.47 -33.03
C ASP A 54 -14.48 -6.65 -32.27
N THR A 55 -13.84 -5.79 -33.06
CA THR A 55 -12.98 -4.68 -32.67
C THR A 55 -13.66 -3.75 -31.66
N ALA A 56 -13.04 -3.55 -30.50
CA ALA A 56 -13.34 -2.42 -29.63
C ALA A 56 -12.02 -1.75 -29.20
N SER A 57 -11.67 -0.66 -29.90
CA SER A 57 -10.78 0.35 -29.34
C SER A 57 -11.52 1.00 -28.18
N GLY A 58 -11.14 0.62 -26.95
CA GLY A 58 -11.59 1.26 -25.73
C GLY A 58 -10.93 2.63 -25.57
N ASP A 59 -11.63 3.65 -26.01
CA ASP A 59 -11.41 5.04 -25.59
C ASP A 59 -11.69 5.13 -24.08
N SER A 60 -10.63 5.05 -23.28
CA SER A 60 -10.69 5.14 -21.82
C SER A 60 -10.65 6.61 -21.42
N THR A 61 -11.77 7.30 -21.63
CA THR A 61 -12.05 8.55 -20.91
C THR A 61 -12.54 8.17 -19.51
N ALA A 62 -11.58 7.83 -18.63
CA ALA A 62 -11.84 7.73 -17.20
C ALA A 62 -12.31 9.10 -16.70
N GLY A 63 -13.50 9.11 -16.09
CA GLY A 63 -14.17 10.29 -15.58
C GLY A 63 -13.36 10.97 -14.48
N ASP A 64 -12.80 12.12 -14.82
CA ASP A 64 -12.35 13.15 -13.90
C ASP A 64 -13.55 13.64 -13.06
N THR A 65 -13.64 13.18 -11.81
CA THR A 65 -14.67 13.65 -10.85
C THR A 65 -14.12 13.97 -9.45
N GLY A 66 -12.80 14.03 -9.28
CA GLY A 66 -12.18 14.42 -8.00
C GLY A 66 -11.47 15.75 -8.12
N GLY A 67 -11.87 16.75 -7.33
CA GLY A 67 -11.30 18.11 -7.34
C GLY A 67 -9.77 18.13 -7.31
N GLY A 68 -9.18 18.24 -8.50
CA GLY A 68 -7.74 18.09 -8.71
C GLY A 68 -6.94 19.17 -8.01
N VAL A 69 -5.98 18.72 -7.19
CA VAL A 69 -4.89 19.55 -6.68
C VAL A 69 -4.18 20.21 -7.88
N PRO A 70 -4.00 21.56 -7.91
CA PRO A 70 -3.45 22.23 -9.07
C PRO A 70 -2.04 21.71 -9.45
N GLY A 71 -1.93 21.08 -10.63
CA GLY A 71 -0.68 20.89 -11.38
C GLY A 71 0.06 19.56 -11.27
N VAL A 72 -0.56 18.39 -11.04
CA VAL A 72 0.30 17.23 -10.66
C VAL A 72 -0.04 15.85 -11.24
N HIS A 73 -1.16 15.59 -11.93
CA HIS A 73 -1.32 14.26 -12.54
C HIS A 73 -2.15 14.22 -13.82
N ALA A 74 -1.60 13.57 -14.85
CA ALA A 74 -2.27 13.33 -16.13
C ALA A 74 -3.16 12.08 -16.14
N GLY A 75 -3.25 11.37 -15.00
CA GLY A 75 -4.00 10.12 -14.85
C GLY A 75 -3.22 9.06 -14.07
N ALA A 76 -3.90 7.96 -13.78
CA ALA A 76 -3.27 6.76 -13.24
C ALA A 76 -2.38 6.09 -14.30
N CYS A 77 -1.33 5.39 -13.86
CA CYS A 77 -0.42 4.63 -14.71
C CYS A 77 0.11 3.40 -13.97
N LYS A 78 0.82 2.53 -14.69
CA LYS A 78 1.46 1.33 -14.14
C LYS A 78 2.96 1.39 -14.34
N PRO A 79 3.76 1.68 -13.30
CA PRO A 79 5.21 1.73 -13.42
C PRO A 79 5.85 0.48 -14.03
N VAL A 80 5.31 -0.71 -13.73
CA VAL A 80 5.77 -2.00 -14.28
C VAL A 80 5.64 -2.12 -15.80
N GLU A 81 4.76 -1.33 -16.42
CA GLU A 81 4.60 -1.27 -17.88
C GLU A 81 5.52 -0.19 -18.52
N GLY A 82 6.37 0.45 -17.71
CA GLY A 82 7.22 1.56 -18.09
C GLY A 82 6.49 2.91 -18.10
N ASN A 83 7.13 3.94 -18.63
CA ASN A 83 6.54 5.27 -18.68
C ASN A 83 5.52 5.40 -19.82
N THR A 84 4.25 5.13 -19.52
CA THR A 84 3.11 5.33 -20.43
C THR A 84 2.51 6.73 -20.37
N CYS A 85 3.11 7.61 -19.58
CA CYS A 85 2.61 8.96 -19.34
C CYS A 85 2.81 9.90 -20.52
N PRO A 86 1.99 10.98 -20.62
CA PRO A 86 2.17 12.02 -21.62
C PRO A 86 3.57 12.64 -21.56
N MET A 87 3.98 13.27 -22.66
CA MET A 87 5.25 14.00 -22.74
C MET A 87 5.37 15.00 -21.59
N GLY A 88 6.54 15.03 -20.94
CA GLY A 88 6.80 15.86 -19.77
C GLY A 88 6.28 15.28 -18.45
N HIS A 89 5.81 14.04 -18.43
CA HIS A 89 5.41 13.34 -17.22
C HIS A 89 6.18 12.02 -17.05
N THR A 90 6.26 11.55 -15.81
CA THR A 90 6.84 10.26 -15.45
C THR A 90 5.87 9.47 -14.58
N CYS A 91 5.78 8.16 -14.82
CA CYS A 91 4.93 7.27 -14.04
C CYS A 91 5.60 6.96 -12.69
N CYS A 92 5.02 7.48 -11.62
CA CYS A 92 5.52 7.33 -10.26
C CYS A 92 4.59 6.43 -9.46
N SER A 93 5.16 5.50 -8.71
CA SER A 93 4.45 4.75 -7.68
C SER A 93 4.18 5.62 -6.46
N ASP A 94 2.97 5.54 -5.93
CA ASP A 94 2.53 6.18 -4.68
C ASP A 94 2.64 5.25 -3.46
N ASP A 95 3.27 4.09 -3.63
CA ASP A 95 3.38 3.06 -2.59
C ASP A 95 4.65 3.22 -1.71
N PRO A 96 4.48 3.47 -0.39
CA PRO A 96 5.58 3.65 0.56
C PRO A 96 6.07 2.35 1.21
N ALA A 97 5.58 1.18 0.81
CA ALA A 97 5.86 -0.09 1.48
C ALA A 97 7.36 -0.43 1.46
N THR A 98 7.79 -1.09 2.53
CA THR A 98 9.16 -1.55 2.73
C THR A 98 9.17 -2.96 3.28
N ILE A 99 10.28 -3.67 3.11
CA ILE A 99 10.55 -4.92 3.82
C ILE A 99 10.36 -4.73 5.33
N GLN A 100 9.75 -5.70 5.99
CA GLN A 100 9.45 -5.74 7.43
C GLN A 100 8.54 -4.62 7.95
N GLY A 101 7.99 -3.77 7.09
CA GLY A 101 7.09 -2.67 7.49
C GLY A 101 7.82 -1.51 8.15
N LEU A 102 9.11 -1.38 7.89
CA LEU A 102 9.97 -0.27 8.31
C LEU A 102 9.59 1.04 7.60
N LEU A 103 10.19 2.16 8.00
CA LEU A 103 10.07 3.40 7.24
C LEU A 103 10.92 3.33 5.95
N PRO A 104 10.45 3.87 4.82
CA PRO A 104 11.22 3.83 3.58
C PRO A 104 12.42 4.76 3.61
N ASN A 105 13.56 4.23 3.19
CA ASN A 105 14.78 5.00 3.04
C ASN A 105 14.81 5.78 1.71
N TYR A 106 14.28 6.99 1.71
CA TYR A 106 14.31 7.86 0.53
C TYR A 106 15.48 8.86 0.51
N PHE A 107 16.18 9.05 1.63
CA PHE A 107 17.10 10.17 1.81
C PHE A 107 18.56 9.76 2.01
N ASP A 108 18.83 8.53 2.43
CA ASP A 108 20.19 8.03 2.65
C ASP A 108 20.29 6.53 2.34
N PRO A 109 20.22 6.12 1.05
CA PRO A 109 20.10 4.72 0.61
C PRO A 109 21.22 3.76 1.09
N GLY A 110 22.24 4.26 1.78
CA GLY A 110 23.27 3.45 2.46
C GLY A 110 22.95 3.07 3.91
N THR A 111 21.82 3.51 4.47
CA THR A 111 21.44 3.31 5.88
C THR A 111 20.19 2.44 6.00
N ILE A 112 20.39 1.12 6.08
CA ILE A 112 19.31 0.18 6.40
C ILE A 112 19.57 -0.36 7.80
N ASP A 113 18.57 -0.27 8.66
CA ASP A 113 18.61 -0.70 10.06
C ASP A 113 17.26 -1.28 10.50
N ASP A 114 17.00 -1.31 11.81
CA ASP A 114 15.78 -1.83 12.41
C ASP A 114 14.60 -0.85 12.40
N GLU A 115 14.79 0.38 11.93
CA GLU A 115 13.74 1.41 11.80
C GLU A 115 13.48 1.78 10.34
N ILE A 116 14.52 1.72 9.49
CA ILE A 116 14.51 2.17 8.10
C ILE A 116 14.85 1.02 7.14
N GLY A 117 13.99 0.82 6.14
CA GLY A 117 14.06 -0.27 5.17
C GLY A 117 14.09 0.19 3.71
N THR A 118 14.42 -0.75 2.83
CA THR A 118 14.40 -0.53 1.38
C THR A 118 12.96 -0.47 0.87
N PRO A 119 12.56 0.58 0.11
CA PRO A 119 11.25 0.65 -0.52
C PRO A 119 11.02 -0.52 -1.49
N LEU A 120 9.82 -1.12 -1.48
CA LEU A 120 9.48 -2.28 -2.32
C LEU A 120 9.03 -1.89 -3.73
N PHE A 121 8.30 -0.78 -3.86
CA PHE A 121 7.59 -0.42 -5.09
C PHE A 121 7.83 1.01 -5.53
N SER A 122 8.82 1.69 -4.96
CA SER A 122 9.11 3.11 -5.23
C SER A 122 10.61 3.38 -5.25
N ALA A 123 11.00 4.62 -5.55
CA ALA A 123 12.39 5.01 -5.80
C ALA A 123 13.05 4.11 -6.87
N ASP A 124 14.16 3.47 -6.56
CA ASP A 124 14.87 2.57 -7.49
C ASP A 124 14.06 1.30 -7.84
N ASN A 125 13.03 0.98 -7.05
CA ASN A 125 12.12 -0.15 -7.24
C ASN A 125 10.76 0.26 -7.84
N ASN A 126 10.67 1.47 -8.41
CA ASN A 126 9.44 1.99 -9.02
C ASN A 126 8.86 1.02 -10.07
N ASP A 127 9.70 0.39 -10.88
CA ASP A 127 9.29 -0.50 -11.97
C ASP A 127 8.68 -1.83 -11.47
N PHE A 128 8.62 -2.07 -10.16
CA PHE A 128 7.89 -3.19 -9.57
C PHE A 128 6.44 -2.84 -9.20
N SER A 129 6.03 -1.58 -9.39
CA SER A 129 4.68 -1.15 -9.02
C SER A 129 3.65 -1.37 -10.12
N ASP A 130 2.50 -1.92 -9.73
CA ASP A 130 1.31 -2.02 -10.59
C ASP A 130 0.42 -0.78 -10.55
N TRP A 131 0.73 0.18 -9.67
CA TRP A 131 -0.03 1.40 -9.47
C TRP A 131 0.86 2.63 -9.38
N GLY A 132 0.34 3.73 -9.90
CA GLY A 132 1.03 4.99 -9.89
C GLY A 132 0.22 6.08 -10.57
N PHE A 133 0.85 7.25 -10.65
CA PHE A 133 0.29 8.43 -11.31
C PHE A 133 1.32 9.05 -12.25
N CYS A 134 0.83 9.60 -13.34
CA CYS A 134 1.63 10.37 -14.26
C CYS A 134 1.93 11.74 -13.69
N ILE A 135 3.12 11.92 -13.13
CA ILE A 135 3.52 13.14 -12.44
C ILE A 135 4.34 14.05 -13.37
N GLU A 136 4.09 15.35 -13.36
CA GLU A 136 4.84 16.34 -14.17
C GLU A 136 6.33 16.36 -13.79
N THR A 137 7.21 16.16 -14.76
CA THR A 137 8.66 16.18 -14.55
C THR A 137 9.15 17.61 -14.29
N GLY A 138 9.87 17.80 -13.19
CA GLY A 138 10.51 19.09 -12.87
C GLY A 138 9.59 20.14 -12.24
N GLY A 139 8.32 19.79 -11.96
CA GLY A 139 7.35 20.67 -11.30
C GLY A 139 7.57 20.82 -9.78
N PHE A 140 8.36 19.95 -9.16
CA PHE A 140 8.62 19.94 -7.70
C PHE A 140 10.03 19.43 -7.37
N PRO A 141 10.59 19.81 -6.21
CA PRO A 141 11.82 19.21 -5.70
C PRO A 141 11.59 17.75 -5.30
N SER A 142 12.41 16.84 -5.81
CA SER A 142 12.41 15.43 -5.41
C SER A 142 13.80 15.01 -4.91
N PRO A 143 13.88 14.26 -3.79
CA PRO A 143 15.11 13.59 -3.39
C PRO A 143 15.37 12.30 -4.20
N LEU A 144 14.36 11.79 -4.90
CA LEU A 144 14.44 10.53 -5.63
C LEU A 144 15.15 10.74 -6.97
N SER A 145 16.07 9.82 -7.29
CA SER A 145 16.88 9.81 -8.52
C SER A 145 16.02 9.82 -9.79
N ASN A 146 14.84 9.20 -9.74
CA ASN A 146 13.87 9.11 -10.82
C ASN A 146 12.97 10.36 -10.96
N GLY A 147 13.13 11.35 -10.07
CA GLY A 147 12.35 12.59 -10.10
C GLY A 147 10.91 12.46 -9.59
N CYS A 148 10.50 11.31 -9.05
CA CYS A 148 9.17 11.10 -8.49
C CYS A 148 8.97 11.80 -7.14
N PRO A 149 7.74 12.15 -6.75
CA PRO A 149 7.50 12.66 -5.40
C PRO A 149 7.79 11.56 -4.38
N VAL A 150 8.07 11.96 -3.14
CA VAL A 150 8.27 11.01 -2.04
C VAL A 150 6.94 10.35 -1.70
N PRO A 151 6.80 9.02 -1.84
CA PRO A 151 5.62 8.31 -1.39
C PRO A 151 5.49 8.32 0.12
N CYS A 152 4.27 8.23 0.63
CA CYS A 152 4.02 8.26 2.07
C CYS A 152 2.76 7.49 2.44
N ASP A 153 2.71 6.98 3.67
CA ASP A 153 1.52 6.34 4.23
C ASP A 153 0.73 7.37 5.08
N PRO A 154 -0.52 7.72 4.70
CA PRO A 154 -1.32 8.67 5.46
C PRO A 154 -1.66 8.15 6.86
N ARG A 155 -1.54 6.84 7.12
CA ARG A 155 -1.84 6.19 8.40
C ARG A 155 -0.65 6.14 9.36
N TRP A 156 0.56 6.50 8.91
CA TRP A 156 1.71 6.64 9.81
C TRP A 156 1.43 7.64 10.93
N THR A 157 2.21 7.55 12.00
CA THR A 157 2.16 8.57 13.06
C THR A 157 2.58 9.94 12.53
N LEU A 158 2.25 11.02 13.25
CA LEU A 158 2.65 12.36 12.84
C LEU A 158 4.18 12.49 12.76
N GLU A 159 4.91 11.88 13.70
CA GLU A 159 6.38 11.88 13.74
C GLU A 159 6.96 11.23 12.48
N GLN A 160 6.54 10.00 12.18
CA GLN A 160 6.94 9.27 10.96
C GLN A 160 6.63 10.06 9.68
N ARG A 161 5.45 10.70 9.60
CA ARG A 161 5.12 11.54 8.43
C ARG A 161 5.99 12.79 8.36
N VAL A 162 6.36 13.40 9.49
CA VAL A 162 7.28 14.55 9.50
C VAL A 162 8.67 14.11 9.04
N ASP A 163 9.13 12.96 9.48
CA ASP A 163 10.44 12.41 9.10
C ASP A 163 10.52 12.11 7.59
N ILE A 164 9.46 11.52 7.03
CA ILE A 164 9.42 11.19 5.60
C ILE A 164 9.10 12.41 4.72
N CYS A 165 8.13 13.24 5.12
CA CYS A 165 7.66 14.35 4.27
C CYS A 165 8.34 15.69 4.54
N GLY A 166 9.25 15.78 5.51
CA GLY A 166 10.04 16.99 5.80
C GLY A 166 9.17 18.22 6.11
N GLY A 167 8.00 18.02 6.71
CA GLY A 167 7.01 19.08 7.00
C GLY A 167 5.93 19.29 5.93
N SER A 168 5.98 18.57 4.80
CA SER A 168 4.86 18.48 3.84
C SER A 168 3.75 17.57 4.38
N GLN A 169 2.54 17.67 3.81
CA GLN A 169 1.43 16.78 4.16
C GLN A 169 1.54 15.48 3.35
N CYS A 170 1.18 14.35 3.95
CA CYS A 170 1.00 13.11 3.21
C CYS A 170 -0.41 13.09 2.61
N CYS A 171 -0.52 13.29 1.31
CA CYS A 171 -1.81 13.35 0.63
C CYS A 171 -2.13 12.01 -0.05
N PRO A 172 -3.28 11.40 0.22
CA PRO A 172 -3.76 10.28 -0.57
C PRO A 172 -4.17 10.75 -1.96
N PHE A 173 -3.77 10.00 -2.99
CA PHE A 173 -4.09 10.30 -4.40
C PHE A 173 -5.11 9.32 -4.99
N THR A 174 -5.18 8.11 -4.45
CA THR A 174 -6.16 7.09 -4.84
C THR A 174 -7.20 6.94 -3.74
N ALA A 175 -8.49 6.95 -4.10
CA ALA A 175 -9.54 6.55 -3.19
C ALA A 175 -9.69 5.03 -3.19
N VAL A 176 -9.92 4.45 -2.02
CA VAL A 176 -10.29 3.03 -1.86
C VAL A 176 -11.58 2.73 -2.63
N ASP A 177 -11.68 1.62 -3.35
CA ASP A 177 -12.95 1.18 -3.93
C ASP A 177 -13.79 0.46 -2.87
N PRO A 178 -14.89 1.04 -2.36
CA PRO A 178 -15.68 0.40 -1.31
C PRO A 178 -16.32 -0.91 -1.75
N GLY A 179 -16.52 -1.15 -3.05
CA GLY A 179 -17.10 -2.39 -3.57
C GLY A 179 -16.09 -3.54 -3.62
N LYS A 180 -14.81 -3.22 -3.79
CA LYS A 180 -13.76 -4.21 -4.11
C LYS A 180 -12.65 -4.30 -3.06
N ASP A 181 -12.24 -3.19 -2.46
CA ASP A 181 -11.06 -3.13 -1.58
C ASP A 181 -11.39 -3.37 -0.10
N CYS A 182 -12.67 -3.55 0.23
CA CYS A 182 -13.13 -3.74 1.60
C CYS A 182 -13.47 -5.19 1.89
N ILE A 183 -13.08 -5.65 3.08
CA ILE A 183 -13.49 -6.94 3.63
C ILE A 183 -14.11 -6.76 5.01
N LEU A 184 -14.95 -7.72 5.42
CA LEU A 184 -15.43 -7.82 6.79
C LEU A 184 -14.41 -8.63 7.59
N ASP A 185 -13.72 -8.00 8.54
CA ASP A 185 -12.76 -8.69 9.39
C ASP A 185 -13.50 -9.70 10.29
N PRO A 186 -13.20 -11.00 10.19
CA PRO A 186 -13.88 -12.02 10.98
C PRO A 186 -13.57 -11.93 12.48
N ASP A 187 -12.45 -11.31 12.87
CA ASP A 187 -12.02 -11.22 14.26
C ASP A 187 -12.72 -10.06 14.98
N THR A 188 -12.92 -8.95 14.29
CA THR A 188 -13.52 -7.73 14.88
C THR A 188 -14.97 -7.51 14.48
N GLY A 189 -15.46 -8.20 13.43
CA GLY A 189 -16.78 -7.97 12.84
C GLY A 189 -16.92 -6.59 12.22
N ARG A 190 -15.82 -5.94 11.81
CA ARG A 190 -15.81 -4.58 11.23
C ARG A 190 -15.32 -4.61 9.79
N TRP A 191 -15.90 -3.76 8.96
CA TRP A 191 -15.39 -3.48 7.64
C TRP A 191 -14.09 -2.69 7.73
N ARG A 192 -13.09 -3.12 6.96
CA ARG A 192 -11.82 -2.44 6.79
C ARG A 192 -11.27 -2.69 5.40
N THR A 193 -10.23 -1.95 5.04
CA THR A 193 -9.42 -2.19 3.85
C THR A 193 -8.73 -3.54 3.95
N VAL A 194 -8.65 -4.24 2.82
CA VAL A 194 -7.90 -5.47 2.69
C VAL A 194 -6.39 -5.18 2.73
N ASN A 195 -5.61 -6.11 3.26
CA ASN A 195 -4.15 -6.00 3.29
C ASN A 195 -3.48 -7.36 3.06
N GLY A 196 -2.15 -7.34 3.00
CA GLY A 196 -1.29 -8.50 2.84
C GLY A 196 -1.57 -9.68 3.79
N GLY A 197 -1.95 -9.38 5.04
CA GLY A 197 -2.31 -10.38 6.02
C GLY A 197 -3.54 -11.20 5.61
N ASP A 198 -4.50 -10.58 4.92
CA ASP A 198 -5.70 -11.26 4.43
C ASP A 198 -5.39 -12.24 3.31
N ILE A 199 -4.37 -11.94 2.50
CA ILE A 199 -3.85 -12.84 1.47
C ILE A 199 -3.27 -14.10 2.13
N LEU A 200 -2.40 -13.89 3.13
CA LEU A 200 -1.73 -14.98 3.85
C LEU A 200 -2.71 -15.87 4.61
N LEU A 201 -3.75 -15.26 5.19
CA LEU A 201 -4.81 -15.96 5.92
C LEU A 201 -5.95 -16.47 5.02
N LYS A 202 -5.87 -16.26 3.70
CA LYS A 202 -6.89 -16.63 2.72
C LYS A 202 -8.29 -16.10 3.05
N ARG A 203 -8.35 -14.88 3.58
CA ARG A 203 -9.60 -14.16 3.87
C ARG A 203 -10.20 -13.52 2.62
N THR A 204 -9.43 -13.45 1.55
CA THR A 204 -9.82 -12.88 0.27
C THR A 204 -9.19 -13.64 -0.90
N GLU A 205 -9.79 -13.52 -2.08
CA GLU A 205 -9.20 -13.90 -3.36
C GLU A 205 -8.42 -12.69 -3.89
N TRP A 206 -7.14 -12.55 -3.50
CA TRP A 206 -6.29 -11.45 -3.98
C TRP A 206 -6.21 -11.38 -5.52
N GLY A 207 -5.72 -10.27 -6.06
CA GLY A 207 -5.69 -10.00 -7.49
C GLY A 207 -6.85 -9.12 -7.94
N ASP A 208 -7.49 -9.45 -9.06
CA ASP A 208 -8.49 -8.58 -9.69
C ASP A 208 -9.77 -8.36 -8.86
N ALA A 209 -9.94 -9.08 -7.75
CA ALA A 209 -11.01 -8.85 -6.79
C ALA A 209 -10.87 -7.50 -6.05
N HIS A 210 -9.65 -6.96 -5.97
CA HIS A 210 -9.36 -5.67 -5.34
C HIS A 210 -8.95 -4.67 -6.40
N ALA A 211 -9.62 -3.53 -6.42
CA ALA A 211 -9.49 -2.54 -7.49
C ALA A 211 -8.16 -1.80 -7.43
N THR A 212 -7.60 -1.61 -6.24
CA THR A 212 -6.43 -0.74 -6.03
C THR A 212 -5.25 -1.47 -5.40
N ASN A 213 -5.25 -2.80 -5.40
CA ASN A 213 -4.19 -3.55 -4.75
C ASN A 213 -2.83 -3.37 -5.40
N GLN A 214 -1.81 -3.29 -4.55
CA GLN A 214 -0.43 -3.33 -5.00
C GLN A 214 -0.06 -4.77 -5.41
N ASP A 215 0.54 -4.97 -6.60
CA ASP A 215 0.97 -6.29 -7.10
C ASP A 215 -0.14 -7.37 -7.09
N PRO A 216 -1.20 -7.21 -7.91
CA PRO A 216 -2.32 -8.15 -8.00
C PRO A 216 -1.92 -9.61 -8.25
N GLN A 217 -0.85 -9.85 -9.00
CA GLN A 217 -0.42 -11.21 -9.39
C GLN A 217 0.72 -11.76 -8.51
N LEU A 218 1.15 -10.99 -7.50
CA LEU A 218 2.30 -11.27 -6.64
C LEU A 218 3.61 -11.45 -7.42
N GLU A 219 3.68 -10.99 -8.67
CA GLU A 219 4.84 -11.19 -9.55
C GLU A 219 6.02 -10.34 -9.09
N SER A 220 5.76 -9.11 -8.67
CA SER A 220 6.80 -8.23 -8.14
C SER A 220 7.35 -8.75 -6.82
N CYS A 221 6.49 -9.20 -5.90
CA CYS A 221 6.94 -9.82 -4.66
C CYS A 221 7.71 -11.12 -4.90
N LYS A 222 7.31 -11.96 -5.87
CA LYS A 222 8.09 -13.17 -6.25
C LYS A 222 9.48 -12.80 -6.77
N LEU A 223 9.57 -11.75 -7.58
CA LEU A 223 10.83 -11.28 -8.15
C LEU A 223 11.76 -10.69 -7.07
N LEU A 224 11.23 -9.81 -6.22
CA LEU A 224 11.95 -9.21 -5.10
C LEU A 224 12.44 -10.26 -4.09
N ALA A 225 11.65 -11.32 -3.88
CA ALA A 225 12.01 -12.41 -2.99
C ALA A 225 13.15 -13.30 -3.53
N GLY A 226 13.37 -13.33 -4.85
CA GLY A 226 14.44 -14.14 -5.44
C GLY A 226 14.37 -15.65 -5.12
N GLY A 227 13.18 -16.16 -4.84
CA GLY A 227 12.95 -17.55 -4.41
C GLY A 227 13.04 -17.80 -2.89
N ASP A 228 13.33 -16.79 -2.07
CA ASP A 228 13.25 -16.89 -0.61
C ASP A 228 11.81 -16.77 -0.13
N GLN A 229 11.28 -17.83 0.47
CA GLN A 229 9.90 -17.90 0.93
C GLN A 229 9.60 -16.92 2.09
N ASN A 230 10.58 -16.63 2.95
CA ASN A 230 10.42 -15.66 4.04
C ASN A 230 10.37 -14.25 3.47
N ALA A 231 11.23 -13.93 2.50
CA ALA A 231 11.20 -12.64 1.81
C ALA A 231 9.90 -12.44 1.04
N LEU A 232 9.40 -13.50 0.37
CA LEU A 232 8.09 -13.47 -0.30
C LEU A 232 6.96 -13.21 0.69
N THR A 233 6.93 -13.97 1.79
CA THR A 233 5.90 -13.81 2.84
C THR A 233 5.95 -12.42 3.44
N ASP A 234 7.14 -11.88 3.64
CA ASP A 234 7.32 -10.53 4.15
C ASP A 234 6.82 -9.49 3.13
N CYS A 235 7.24 -9.54 1.87
CA CYS A 235 6.73 -8.64 0.82
C CYS A 235 5.20 -8.68 0.73
N VAL A 236 4.60 -9.89 0.71
CA VAL A 236 3.15 -10.07 0.67
C VAL A 236 2.49 -9.39 1.86
N ARG A 237 3.06 -9.47 3.07
CA ARG A 237 2.51 -8.81 4.28
C ARG A 237 2.43 -7.30 4.14
N GLN A 238 3.30 -6.70 3.33
CA GLN A 238 3.37 -5.24 3.14
C GLN A 238 2.41 -4.74 2.06
N LEU A 239 1.86 -5.64 1.24
CA LEU A 239 0.86 -5.29 0.25
C LEU A 239 -0.38 -4.70 0.92
N GLY A 240 -0.99 -3.76 0.22
CA GLY A 240 -2.21 -3.09 0.63
C GLY A 240 -2.99 -2.60 -0.59
N VAL A 241 -4.03 -1.84 -0.30
CA VAL A 241 -4.83 -1.10 -1.27
C VAL A 241 -4.51 0.40 -1.13
N ALA A 242 -5.26 1.24 -1.83
CA ALA A 242 -5.08 2.68 -1.86
C ALA A 242 -5.02 3.40 -0.49
N ASP A 243 -5.50 2.79 0.59
CA ASP A 243 -5.59 3.41 1.92
C ASP A 243 -4.23 3.71 2.58
N ARG A 244 -3.16 3.10 2.05
CA ARG A 244 -1.77 3.29 2.51
C ARG A 244 -0.93 4.16 1.58
N ARG A 245 -1.50 4.64 0.47
CA ARG A 245 -0.72 5.20 -0.63
C ARG A 245 -0.97 6.69 -0.79
N GLY A 246 0.09 7.41 -1.12
CA GLY A 246 0.05 8.86 -1.21
C GLY A 246 1.41 9.47 -1.52
N TYR A 247 1.43 10.79 -1.66
CA TYR A 247 2.64 11.56 -1.87
C TYR A 247 2.79 12.67 -0.83
N CYS A 248 4.04 12.93 -0.45
CA CYS A 248 4.38 14.14 0.29
C CYS A 248 4.17 15.37 -0.58
N PHE A 249 3.24 16.24 -0.19
CA PHE A 249 2.83 17.41 -0.94
C PHE A 249 2.73 18.65 -0.04
N SER A 250 3.21 19.79 -0.54
CA SER A 250 3.27 21.04 0.25
C SER A 250 1.98 21.86 0.23
N GLY A 251 0.97 21.44 -0.54
CA GLY A 251 -0.34 22.07 -0.62
C GLY A 251 -1.36 21.47 0.35
N GLU A 252 -2.62 21.87 0.20
CA GLU A 252 -3.74 21.26 0.91
C GLU A 252 -4.04 19.88 0.31
N CYS A 253 -4.05 18.85 1.15
CA CYS A 253 -4.53 17.54 0.73
C CYS A 253 -6.05 17.54 0.54
N PRO A 254 -6.58 16.82 -0.46
CA PRO A 254 -7.98 16.46 -0.43
C PRO A 254 -8.24 15.64 0.83
N CYS A 255 -9.33 15.94 1.53
CA CYS A 255 -9.77 15.06 2.59
C CYS A 255 -10.42 13.82 1.96
N VAL A 256 -9.80 12.67 2.18
CA VAL A 256 -10.29 11.37 1.68
C VAL A 256 -10.82 10.58 2.87
N GLU A 257 -12.07 10.14 2.77
CA GLU A 257 -12.69 9.28 3.77
C GLU A 257 -12.21 7.83 3.62
N ASP A 258 -12.16 7.11 4.74
CA ASP A 258 -12.03 5.65 4.71
C ASP A 258 -13.39 5.06 4.28
N LEU A 259 -13.50 4.76 2.99
CA LEU A 259 -14.73 4.27 2.39
C LEU A 259 -15.11 2.85 2.85
N CYS A 260 -14.17 2.09 3.43
CA CYS A 260 -14.48 0.83 4.08
C CYS A 260 -15.08 1.05 5.48
N ASP A 261 -14.53 2.00 6.24
CA ASP A 261 -15.04 2.33 7.57
C ASP A 261 -16.47 2.89 7.51
N GLN A 262 -16.86 3.57 6.42
CA GLN A 262 -18.24 4.01 6.15
C GLN A 262 -19.31 2.90 6.23
N LYS A 263 -18.91 1.65 6.03
CA LYS A 263 -19.82 0.50 6.11
C LYS A 263 -20.10 0.08 7.57
N ASN A 264 -19.36 0.61 8.53
CA ASN A 264 -19.54 0.29 9.95
C ASN A 264 -20.69 1.13 10.55
N PRO A 265 -21.52 0.54 11.43
CA PRO A 265 -22.73 1.20 11.96
C PRO A 265 -22.44 2.41 12.85
N ASP A 266 -21.23 2.49 13.41
CA ASP A 266 -20.75 3.55 14.29
C ASP A 266 -19.83 4.56 13.57
N TRP A 267 -19.75 4.50 12.24
CA TRP A 267 -18.93 5.41 11.47
C TRP A 267 -19.36 6.87 11.63
N VAL A 268 -18.37 7.76 11.67
CA VAL A 268 -18.54 9.20 11.69
C VAL A 268 -17.63 9.81 10.63
N PRO A 269 -18.13 10.72 9.76
CA PRO A 269 -17.30 11.43 8.80
C PRO A 269 -16.11 12.11 9.47
N ARG A 270 -14.92 11.98 8.86
CA ARG A 270 -13.70 12.66 9.28
C ARG A 270 -13.49 13.96 8.51
N CYS A 271 -14.02 14.01 7.29
CA CYS A 271 -13.99 15.15 6.41
C CYS A 271 -15.16 16.10 6.70
N PRO A 272 -14.91 17.42 6.78
CA PRO A 272 -15.92 18.43 7.10
C PRO A 272 -16.91 18.71 5.96
#